data_AF-A0AAD6DS73-F1
#
_entry.id   AF-A0AAD6DS73-F1
#
_cell.length_a   1.000
_cell.length_b   1.000
_cell.length_c   1.000
_cell.angle_alpha   90.00
_cell.angle_beta   90.00
_cell.angle_gamma   90.00
#
_symmetry.space_group_name_H-M   'P 1'
#
loop_
_entity.id
_entity.type
_entity.pdbx_description
1 polymer ?
#
loop_
_entity_poly.entity_id
_entity_poly.type
_entity_poly.pdbx_seq_one_letter_code
_entity_poly.pdbx_strand_id
1 'polypeptide(L)'
;MGCHSELGTNNDTTEASIFHNCFCEIRVQLDLVDSGIWSMASYTPSLAISTTWTWNQPRHFESHNSIDSTSDSDSDLYYFSAEIAMRKMLRCCTWSISTLSQGSHVYAPIVAAELERQVDEWLRMLPEPLSFVSSSSYIGTSWRNSARSEFLRTQYYAFKASIYWPAVYEAVNAREVNDDLRLHCSKFFTSYAEFSASAAAAVTICKPNVWTLYASVFTISMATLVALEEPCLSEVAVLPGVARGLGLAVEIFANVADVSLSLGEMSVILNDRVLQSNVSVI
;
A
#
# COMPACT_ATOMS: atom_id res chain seq x y z
N MET A 1 -39.31 38.91 -9.58
CA MET A 1 -38.08 39.73 -9.52
C MET A 1 -37.15 39.01 -8.56
N GLY A 2 -36.20 38.16 -8.98
CA GLY A 2 -35.10 38.43 -9.93
C GLY A 2 -34.04 39.27 -9.18
N CYS A 3 -32.78 38.89 -8.98
CA CYS A 3 -31.92 37.91 -9.64
C CYS A 3 -30.72 37.50 -8.73
N HIS A 4 -30.23 36.27 -8.97
CA HIS A 4 -28.86 35.70 -8.91
C HIS A 4 -27.66 36.54 -8.41
N SER A 5 -26.78 35.89 -7.64
CA SER A 5 -25.46 35.33 -8.06
C SER A 5 -24.79 34.68 -6.82
N GLU A 6 -24.53 33.36 -6.78
CA GLU A 6 -23.26 32.68 -7.18
C GLU A 6 -22.06 33.11 -6.30
N LEU A 7 -21.13 32.28 -5.81
CA LEU A 7 -20.69 30.92 -6.13
C LEU A 7 -19.77 30.46 -4.97
N GLY A 8 -19.64 29.15 -4.74
CA GLY A 8 -18.38 28.58 -4.23
C GLY A 8 -18.35 28.12 -2.78
N THR A 9 -18.87 26.92 -2.49
CA THR A 9 -18.39 26.05 -1.40
C THR A 9 -18.94 24.65 -1.67
N ASN A 10 -18.32 23.85 -2.54
CA ASN A 10 -18.70 22.44 -2.69
C ASN A 10 -17.56 21.52 -3.19
N ASN A 11 -16.31 21.99 -3.25
CA ASN A 11 -15.18 21.16 -3.73
C ASN A 11 -14.38 20.52 -2.58
N ASP A 12 -14.16 21.26 -1.48
CA ASP A 12 -13.30 20.81 -0.37
C ASP A 12 -13.84 19.58 0.39
N THR A 13 -15.16 19.43 0.47
CA THR A 13 -15.80 18.33 1.20
C THR A 13 -15.73 17.00 0.43
N THR A 14 -15.66 17.08 -0.90
CA THR A 14 -15.65 15.91 -1.79
C THR A 14 -14.24 15.34 -1.92
N GLU A 15 -13.22 16.20 -2.02
CA GLU A 15 -11.81 15.78 -1.98
C GLU A 15 -11.49 15.12 -0.63
N ALA A 16 -11.80 15.76 0.50
CA ALA A 16 -11.56 15.19 1.83
C ALA A 16 -12.27 13.83 2.04
N SER A 17 -13.46 13.66 1.45
CA SER A 17 -14.20 12.39 1.47
C SER A 17 -13.53 11.32 0.60
N ILE A 18 -13.00 11.67 -0.57
CA ILE A 18 -12.26 10.74 -1.43
C ILE A 18 -10.94 10.33 -0.77
N PHE A 19 -10.26 11.24 -0.07
CA PHE A 19 -9.01 10.94 0.67
C PHE A 19 -9.21 10.07 1.91
N HIS A 20 -10.29 10.28 2.67
CA HIS A 20 -10.66 9.38 3.77
C HIS A 20 -11.17 8.01 3.25
N ASN A 21 -11.81 7.99 2.07
CA ASN A 21 -12.34 6.77 1.47
C ASN A 21 -11.31 5.94 0.68
N CYS A 22 -10.31 6.56 0.05
CA CYS A 22 -9.22 5.85 -0.66
C CYS A 22 -8.50 4.85 0.27
N PHE A 23 -8.27 5.22 1.53
CA PHE A 23 -7.67 4.31 2.52
C PHE A 23 -8.69 3.42 3.23
N CYS A 24 -9.99 3.72 3.14
CA CYS A 24 -11.05 2.81 3.53
C CYS A 24 -11.30 1.69 2.50
N GLU A 25 -10.78 1.76 1.27
CA GLU A 25 -10.98 0.72 0.26
C GLU A 25 -10.40 -0.64 0.69
N ILE A 26 -9.26 -0.63 1.39
CA ILE A 26 -8.69 -1.81 2.07
C ILE A 26 -9.55 -2.24 3.27
N ARG A 27 -10.22 -1.28 3.92
CA ARG A 27 -11.14 -1.55 5.04
C ARG A 27 -12.40 -2.29 4.56
N VAL A 28 -12.93 -1.95 3.39
CA VAL A 28 -14.12 -2.58 2.80
C VAL A 28 -13.83 -3.97 2.23
N GLN A 29 -12.62 -4.22 1.70
CA GLN A 29 -12.24 -5.56 1.21
C GLN A 29 -12.03 -6.61 2.34
N LEU A 30 -11.99 -6.19 3.61
CA LEU A 30 -11.87 -7.08 4.78
C LEU A 30 -13.01 -6.97 5.81
N ASP A 31 -13.96 -6.04 5.64
CA ASP A 31 -15.11 -5.97 6.54
C ASP A 31 -16.23 -6.88 6.00
N LEU A 32 -16.22 -8.14 6.42
CA LEU A 32 -17.42 -8.96 6.40
C LEU A 32 -18.38 -8.32 7.41
N VAL A 33 -19.30 -7.50 6.89
CA VAL A 33 -20.32 -6.75 7.65
C VAL A 33 -20.89 -7.62 8.78
N ASP A 34 -20.86 -7.09 10.00
CA ASP A 34 -21.42 -7.65 11.25
C ASP A 34 -20.72 -8.85 11.93
N SER A 35 -19.42 -9.08 11.71
CA SER A 35 -18.70 -10.13 12.44
C SER A 35 -18.30 -9.77 13.89
N GLY A 36 -18.43 -8.50 14.32
CA GLY A 36 -18.08 -8.08 15.69
C GLY A 36 -16.58 -8.19 16.05
N ILE A 37 -15.74 -8.70 15.13
CA ILE A 37 -14.28 -8.89 15.30
C ILE A 37 -13.57 -7.58 15.66
N TRP A 38 -14.12 -6.45 15.23
CA TRP A 38 -13.49 -5.14 15.36
C TRP A 38 -13.83 -4.39 16.66
N SER A 39 -14.81 -4.85 17.46
CA SER A 39 -15.11 -4.20 18.76
C SER A 39 -14.08 -4.53 19.84
N MET A 40 -13.21 -5.53 19.59
CA MET A 40 -12.20 -5.99 20.53
C MET A 40 -10.82 -5.33 20.33
N ALA A 41 -10.62 -4.57 19.26
CA ALA A 41 -9.35 -3.87 18.97
C ALA A 41 -9.02 -2.78 19.99
N SER A 42 -10.00 -2.28 20.74
CA SER A 42 -9.82 -1.37 21.87
C SER A 42 -9.12 -2.04 23.07
N TYR A 43 -9.04 -3.37 23.08
CA TYR A 43 -8.52 -4.18 24.19
C TYR A 43 -7.31 -5.03 23.82
N THR A 44 -6.85 -5.00 22.58
CA THR A 44 -5.63 -5.70 22.19
C THR A 44 -4.41 -4.89 22.66
N PRO A 45 -3.50 -5.48 23.46
CA PRO A 45 -2.25 -4.83 23.82
C PRO A 45 -1.51 -4.36 22.57
N SER A 46 -0.75 -3.27 22.70
CA SER A 46 0.32 -2.86 21.78
C SER A 46 0.93 -4.09 21.09
N LEU A 47 1.04 -4.06 19.76
CA LEU A 47 1.68 -5.11 18.95
C LEU A 47 3.17 -5.24 19.36
N ALA A 48 3.42 -5.84 20.51
CA ALA A 48 4.74 -6.23 20.96
C ALA A 48 5.14 -7.47 20.14
N ILE A 49 6.25 -7.33 19.43
CA ILE A 49 6.63 -8.18 18.30
C ILE A 49 7.19 -9.53 18.75
N SER A 50 7.73 -9.66 19.96
CA SER A 50 8.44 -10.88 20.36
C SER A 50 7.53 -12.08 20.64
N THR A 51 6.26 -11.87 20.99
CA THR A 51 5.33 -12.96 21.32
C THR A 51 4.35 -13.30 20.19
N THR A 52 4.14 -12.39 19.24
CA THR A 52 3.08 -12.51 18.23
C THR A 52 3.51 -13.29 16.98
N TRP A 53 4.81 -13.34 16.68
CA TRP A 53 5.34 -13.78 15.38
C TRP A 53 6.22 -15.04 15.45
N THR A 54 6.11 -15.80 16.54
CA THR A 54 6.81 -17.08 16.61
C THR A 54 6.20 -18.04 15.59
N TRP A 55 6.96 -18.35 14.54
CA TRP A 55 6.69 -19.46 13.63
C TRP A 55 6.87 -20.78 14.38
N ASN A 56 6.02 -21.04 15.37
CA ASN A 56 6.02 -22.31 16.06
C ASN A 56 5.59 -23.35 15.03
N GLN A 57 6.53 -24.23 14.68
CA GLN A 57 6.19 -25.47 13.98
C GLN A 57 5.00 -26.10 14.70
N PRO A 58 3.99 -26.62 13.98
CA PRO A 58 2.97 -27.42 14.60
C PRO A 58 3.69 -28.49 15.42
N ARG A 59 3.45 -28.55 16.74
CA ARG A 59 3.96 -29.66 17.54
C ARG A 59 3.37 -30.92 16.93
N HIS A 60 4.20 -31.66 16.21
CA HIS A 60 3.89 -32.99 15.72
C HIS A 60 3.35 -33.78 16.91
N PHE A 61 2.09 -34.19 16.83
CA PHE A 61 1.69 -35.38 17.57
C PHE A 61 2.54 -36.51 17.01
N GLU A 62 3.43 -37.05 17.84
CA GLU A 62 4.31 -38.16 17.48
C GLU A 62 3.49 -39.31 16.90
N SER A 63 3.58 -39.49 15.58
CA SER A 63 3.30 -40.76 14.93
C SER A 63 4.54 -41.09 14.11
N HIS A 64 5.22 -42.14 14.56
CA HIS A 64 6.42 -42.68 13.93
C HIS A 64 6.14 -43.04 12.46
N ASN A 65 7.09 -42.62 11.60
CA ASN A 65 7.33 -43.03 10.21
C ASN A 65 6.61 -42.23 9.11
N SER A 66 7.29 -41.23 8.53
CA SER A 66 7.69 -41.27 7.11
C SER A 66 8.53 -40.04 6.71
N ILE A 67 9.68 -40.34 6.11
CA ILE A 67 10.45 -39.62 5.08
C ILE A 67 9.99 -38.19 4.74
N ASP A 68 10.86 -37.25 5.12
CA ASP A 68 11.21 -35.96 4.53
C ASP A 68 10.51 -35.58 3.21
N SER A 69 9.34 -34.95 3.35
CA SER A 69 8.79 -34.02 2.37
C SER A 69 8.12 -32.91 3.17
N THR A 70 8.70 -31.72 3.20
CA THR A 70 7.96 -30.51 3.55
C THR A 70 6.77 -30.43 2.59
N SER A 71 5.59 -30.81 3.07
CA SER A 71 4.40 -30.90 2.23
C SER A 71 3.98 -29.50 1.77
N ASP A 72 3.42 -29.39 0.56
CA ASP A 72 2.86 -28.12 0.03
C ASP A 72 1.92 -27.43 1.04
N SER A 73 1.26 -28.21 1.91
CA SER A 73 0.40 -27.72 3.00
C SER A 73 1.11 -26.77 3.97
N ASP A 74 2.37 -27.04 4.31
CA ASP A 74 3.12 -26.23 5.28
C ASP A 74 3.53 -24.92 4.63
N SER A 75 3.88 -24.97 3.34
CA SER A 75 4.16 -23.78 2.54
C SER A 75 2.97 -22.83 2.51
N ASP A 76 1.76 -23.35 2.30
CA ASP A 76 0.53 -22.55 2.29
C ASP A 76 0.22 -21.97 3.67
N LEU A 77 0.42 -22.73 4.74
CA LEU A 77 0.25 -22.24 6.11
C LEU A 77 1.16 -21.03 6.40
N TYR A 78 2.44 -21.11 6.01
CA TYR A 78 3.39 -20.00 6.17
C TYR A 78 2.97 -18.77 5.37
N TYR A 79 2.50 -18.97 4.13
CA TYR A 79 2.03 -17.88 3.28
C TYR A 79 0.82 -17.18 3.88
N PHE A 80 -0.22 -17.92 4.25
CA PHE A 80 -1.43 -17.32 4.84
C PHE A 80 -1.13 -16.60 6.14
N SER A 81 -0.25 -17.15 6.96
CA SER A 81 0.15 -16.50 8.20
C SER A 81 0.91 -15.20 7.93
N ALA A 82 1.83 -15.20 6.96
CA ALA A 82 2.54 -13.99 6.53
C ALA A 82 1.56 -12.93 5.98
N GLU A 83 0.60 -13.35 5.15
CA GLU A 83 -0.41 -12.49 4.55
C GLU A 83 -1.38 -11.91 5.60
N ILE A 84 -1.90 -12.72 6.52
CA ILE A 84 -2.77 -12.28 7.62
C ILE A 84 -2.07 -11.18 8.42
N ALA A 85 -0.80 -11.40 8.70
CA ALA A 85 -0.06 -10.51 9.57
C ALA A 85 0.35 -9.23 8.83
N MET A 86 0.65 -9.30 7.52
CA MET A 86 0.75 -8.12 6.65
C MET A 86 -0.55 -7.32 6.62
N ARG A 87 -1.72 -7.96 6.47
CA ARG A 87 -3.03 -7.27 6.49
C ARG A 87 -3.30 -6.58 7.83
N LYS A 88 -2.91 -7.20 8.95
CA LYS A 88 -3.00 -6.57 10.29
C LYS A 88 -2.14 -5.32 10.38
N MET A 89 -0.90 -5.37 9.90
CA MET A 89 -0.02 -4.20 9.89
C MET A 89 -0.54 -3.10 8.96
N LEU A 90 -1.03 -3.46 7.77
CA LEU A 90 -1.62 -2.52 6.81
C LEU A 90 -2.79 -1.74 7.43
N ARG A 91 -3.61 -2.37 8.27
CA ARG A 91 -4.68 -1.70 9.03
C ARG A 91 -4.17 -0.59 9.94
N CYS A 92 -2.96 -0.75 10.49
CA CYS A 92 -2.31 0.21 11.37
C CYS A 92 -1.64 1.36 10.61
N CYS A 93 -1.58 1.37 9.26
CA CYS A 93 -0.98 2.49 8.51
C CYS A 93 -1.67 3.83 8.84
N THR A 94 -2.97 3.78 9.12
CA THR A 94 -3.80 4.92 9.54
C THR A 94 -3.37 5.55 10.86
N TRP A 95 -2.54 4.88 11.67
CA TRP A 95 -2.00 5.41 12.92
C TRP A 95 -0.84 6.38 12.72
N SER A 96 -0.29 6.49 11.51
CA SER A 96 0.69 7.53 11.17
C SER A 96 0.09 8.95 11.11
N ILE A 97 -1.14 9.11 11.61
CA ILE A 97 -1.87 10.36 11.77
C ILE A 97 -2.15 10.55 13.26
N SER A 98 -1.87 11.75 13.78
CA SER A 98 -2.27 12.21 15.11
C SER A 98 -3.42 13.21 15.02
N THR A 99 -4.33 13.15 15.98
CA THR A 99 -5.44 14.11 16.09
C THR A 99 -5.09 15.19 17.11
N LEU A 100 -5.06 16.44 16.69
CA LEU A 100 -4.89 17.58 17.58
C LEU A 100 -6.17 17.83 18.39
N SER A 101 -6.03 18.57 19.50
CA SER A 101 -7.13 19.00 20.35
C SER A 101 -8.24 19.78 19.62
N GLN A 102 -7.91 20.40 18.49
CA GLN A 102 -8.82 21.12 17.60
C GLN A 102 -9.52 20.24 16.56
N GLY A 103 -9.28 18.92 16.58
CA GLY A 103 -9.85 17.97 15.61
C GLY A 103 -9.12 17.90 14.26
N SER A 104 -8.01 18.63 14.08
CA SER A 104 -7.18 18.51 12.88
C SER A 104 -6.28 17.28 12.93
N HIS A 105 -6.01 16.70 11.77
CA HIS A 105 -5.13 15.54 11.61
C HIS A 105 -3.75 16.00 11.14
N VAL A 106 -2.68 15.53 11.79
CA VAL A 106 -1.28 15.79 11.40
C VAL A 106 -0.52 14.49 11.26
N TYR A 107 0.52 14.51 10.45
CA TYR A 107 1.46 13.42 10.30
C TYR A 107 2.21 13.14 11.61
N ALA A 108 2.37 11.85 11.93
CA ALA A 108 3.04 11.36 13.12
C ALA A 108 4.37 10.65 12.73
N PRO A 109 5.48 11.39 12.56
CA PRO A 109 6.73 10.83 12.03
C PRO A 109 7.32 9.70 12.90
N ILE A 110 7.18 9.80 14.22
CA ILE A 110 7.64 8.75 15.16
C ILE A 110 6.84 7.46 14.97
N VAL A 111 5.52 7.57 14.81
CA VAL A 111 4.65 6.40 14.56
C VAL A 111 4.96 5.79 13.20
N ALA A 112 5.16 6.62 12.18
CA ALA A 112 5.54 6.17 10.84
C ALA A 112 6.89 5.42 10.84
N ALA A 113 7.89 5.91 11.60
CA ALA A 113 9.18 5.23 11.75
C ALA A 113 9.03 3.86 12.43
N GLU A 114 8.16 3.76 13.45
CA GLU A 114 7.89 2.48 14.13
C GLU A 114 7.13 1.50 13.23
N LEU A 115 6.15 1.97 12.44
CA LEU A 115 5.46 1.14 11.45
C LEU A 115 6.40 0.66 10.34
N GLU A 116 7.32 1.51 9.86
CA GLU A 116 8.35 1.11 8.90
C GLU A 116 9.26 0.03 9.50
N ARG A 117 9.71 0.22 10.75
CA ARG A 117 10.53 -0.77 11.45
C ARG A 117 9.80 -2.11 11.59
N GLN A 118 8.50 -2.10 11.89
CA GLN A 118 7.68 -3.31 12.00
C GLN A 118 7.57 -4.06 10.67
N VAL A 119 7.36 -3.36 9.55
CA VAL A 119 7.29 -4.02 8.24
C VAL A 119 8.65 -4.57 7.79
N ASP A 120 9.73 -3.86 8.08
CA ASP A 120 11.08 -4.33 7.77
C ASP A 120 11.47 -5.55 8.62
N GLU A 121 11.06 -5.57 9.89
CA GLU A 121 11.23 -6.75 10.75
C GLU A 121 10.39 -7.93 10.27
N TRP A 122 9.15 -7.71 9.85
CA TRP A 122 8.32 -8.73 9.22
C TRP A 122 8.99 -9.38 8.01
N LEU A 123 9.55 -8.57 7.11
CA LEU A 123 10.26 -9.06 5.93
C LEU A 123 11.44 -9.97 6.33
N ARG A 124 12.21 -9.57 7.34
CA ARG A 124 13.34 -10.34 7.87
C ARG A 124 12.92 -11.67 8.51
N MET A 125 11.69 -11.76 9.00
CA MET A 125 11.15 -12.97 9.63
C MET A 125 10.48 -13.93 8.63
N LEU A 126 10.33 -13.56 7.35
CA LEU A 126 9.72 -14.45 6.37
C LEU A 126 10.59 -15.70 6.17
N PRO A 127 9.97 -16.90 6.04
CA PRO A 127 10.70 -18.10 5.71
C PRO A 127 11.29 -17.99 4.29
N GLU A 128 12.41 -18.66 4.04
CA GLU A 128 13.17 -18.60 2.78
C GLU A 128 12.31 -18.67 1.50
N PRO A 129 11.30 -19.57 1.38
CA PRO A 129 10.47 -19.66 0.17
C PRO A 129 9.60 -18.44 -0.12
N LEU A 130 9.38 -17.58 0.88
CA LEU A 130 8.57 -16.36 0.79
C LEU A 130 9.42 -15.09 0.90
N SER A 131 10.70 -15.23 1.23
CA SER A 131 11.63 -14.12 1.36
C SER A 131 11.88 -13.46 0.00
N PHE A 132 12.05 -12.15 0.00
CA PHE A 132 12.40 -11.38 -1.19
C PHE A 132 13.37 -10.25 -0.81
N VAL A 133 14.23 -9.86 -1.75
CA VAL A 133 15.22 -8.81 -1.51
C VAL A 133 14.60 -7.43 -1.72
N SER A 134 14.70 -6.59 -0.69
CA SER A 134 14.40 -5.15 -0.77
C SER A 134 15.42 -4.46 -1.67
N SER A 135 14.94 -3.68 -2.63
CA SER A 135 15.69 -3.21 -3.80
C SER A 135 16.79 -2.20 -3.45
N SER A 136 18.01 -2.67 -3.12
CA SER A 136 19.20 -1.82 -3.25
C SER A 136 20.50 -2.57 -3.58
N SER A 137 20.46 -3.90 -3.67
CA SER A 137 21.67 -4.71 -3.88
C SER A 137 21.37 -5.88 -4.80
N TYR A 138 21.50 -5.70 -6.12
CA TYR A 138 21.54 -6.85 -7.03
C TYR A 138 22.51 -6.67 -8.20
N ILE A 139 23.58 -7.46 -8.16
CA ILE A 139 24.31 -7.97 -9.32
C ILE A 139 24.09 -9.48 -9.29
N GLY A 140 23.34 -10.02 -10.25
CA GLY A 140 23.39 -11.44 -10.61
C GLY A 140 22.60 -12.42 -9.73
N THR A 141 21.45 -12.87 -10.26
CA THR A 141 20.81 -14.20 -10.17
C THR A 141 19.28 -14.01 -10.25
N SER A 142 18.67 -14.62 -11.25
CA SER A 142 17.22 -14.61 -11.45
C SER A 142 16.58 -15.54 -10.41
N TRP A 143 16.16 -14.99 -9.28
CA TRP A 143 15.25 -15.69 -8.38
C TRP A 143 13.87 -15.63 -9.03
N ARG A 144 13.36 -16.77 -9.50
CA ARG A 144 11.95 -16.90 -9.87
C ARG A 144 11.14 -16.78 -8.57
N ASN A 145 10.75 -15.56 -8.25
CA ASN A 145 9.82 -15.33 -7.15
C ASN A 145 8.51 -16.08 -7.47
N SER A 146 8.01 -16.83 -6.50
CA SER A 146 6.68 -17.41 -6.58
C SER A 146 5.60 -16.32 -6.62
N ALA A 147 4.41 -16.64 -7.13
CA ALA A 147 3.27 -15.71 -7.09
C ALA A 147 3.01 -15.21 -5.65
N ARG A 148 3.18 -16.09 -4.66
CA ARG A 148 3.05 -15.76 -3.24
C ARG A 148 4.08 -14.73 -2.79
N SER A 149 5.36 -14.91 -3.11
CA SER A 149 6.40 -13.92 -2.78
C SER A 149 6.22 -12.60 -3.51
N GLU A 150 5.78 -12.60 -4.78
CA GLU A 150 5.51 -11.34 -5.52
C GLU A 150 4.31 -10.59 -4.95
N PHE A 151 3.27 -11.31 -4.55
CA PHE A 151 2.14 -10.70 -3.85
C PHE A 151 2.59 -10.07 -2.53
N LEU A 152 3.34 -10.80 -1.70
CA LEU A 152 3.86 -10.29 -0.44
C LEU A 152 4.80 -9.09 -0.62
N ARG A 153 5.65 -9.10 -1.66
CA ARG A 153 6.50 -7.96 -2.05
C ARG A 153 5.67 -6.74 -2.43
N THR A 154 4.61 -6.95 -3.20
CA THR A 154 3.69 -5.88 -3.58
C THR A 154 3.00 -5.27 -2.36
N GLN A 155 2.50 -6.11 -1.45
CA GLN A 155 1.88 -5.66 -0.21
C GLN A 155 2.86 -4.91 0.70
N TYR A 156 4.13 -5.34 0.75
CA TYR A 156 5.18 -4.66 1.50
C TYR A 156 5.38 -3.21 1.05
N TYR A 157 5.56 -2.98 -0.26
CA TYR A 157 5.76 -1.63 -0.78
C TYR A 157 4.47 -0.79 -0.76
N ALA A 158 3.31 -1.42 -0.96
CA ALA A 158 2.02 -0.76 -0.77
C ALA A 158 1.86 -0.24 0.66
N PHE A 159 2.28 -1.04 1.65
CA PHE A 159 2.25 -0.63 3.05
C PHE A 159 3.24 0.51 3.34
N LYS A 160 4.47 0.45 2.83
CA LYS A 160 5.44 1.56 2.97
C LYS A 160 4.93 2.86 2.35
N ALA A 161 4.33 2.80 1.16
CA ALA A 161 3.69 3.97 0.56
C ALA A 161 2.56 4.49 1.46
N SER A 162 1.72 3.60 2.00
CA SER A 162 0.62 3.97 2.90
C SER A 162 1.07 4.58 4.23
N ILE A 163 2.21 4.17 4.79
CA ILE A 163 2.81 4.75 6.00
C ILE A 163 3.22 6.22 5.78
N TYR A 164 3.70 6.54 4.57
CA TYR A 164 4.22 7.87 4.25
C TYR A 164 3.23 8.77 3.52
N TRP A 165 2.10 8.24 3.05
CA TRP A 165 1.07 9.06 2.45
C TRP A 165 0.63 10.24 3.33
N PRO A 166 0.43 10.10 4.65
CA PRO A 166 0.01 11.24 5.46
C PRO A 166 1.04 12.38 5.53
N ALA A 167 2.34 12.10 5.32
CA ALA A 167 3.34 13.15 5.17
C ALA A 167 3.13 13.96 3.89
N VAL A 168 2.85 13.25 2.78
CA VAL A 168 2.52 13.88 1.50
C VAL A 168 1.22 14.67 1.59
N TYR A 169 0.20 14.10 2.22
CA TYR A 169 -1.08 14.78 2.44
C TYR A 169 -0.94 16.05 3.28
N GLU A 170 -0.11 16.03 4.33
CA GLU A 170 0.20 17.22 5.11
C GLU A 170 0.88 18.29 4.26
N ALA A 171 1.87 17.91 3.44
CA ALA A 171 2.55 18.81 2.51
C ALA A 171 1.59 19.43 1.47
N VAL A 172 0.70 18.63 0.90
CA VAL A 172 -0.34 19.08 -0.05
C VAL A 172 -1.27 20.11 0.61
N ASN A 173 -1.76 19.81 1.82
CA ASN A 173 -2.67 20.71 2.53
C ASN A 173 -2.00 22.00 2.99
N ALA A 174 -0.76 21.91 3.47
CA ALA A 174 0.01 23.08 3.90
C ALA A 174 0.56 23.89 2.71
N ARG A 175 0.62 23.29 1.52
CA ARG A 175 1.31 23.82 0.32
C ARG A 175 2.76 24.19 0.58
N GLU A 176 3.39 23.53 1.55
CA GLU A 176 4.74 23.79 2.02
C GLU A 176 5.38 22.48 2.47
N VAL A 177 6.68 22.35 2.26
CA VAL A 177 7.47 21.18 2.65
C VAL A 177 8.71 21.63 3.37
N ASN A 178 8.75 21.41 4.69
CA ASN A 178 9.98 21.55 5.48
C ASN A 178 10.94 20.38 5.22
N ASP A 179 12.20 20.51 5.64
CA ASP A 179 13.25 19.52 5.33
C ASP A 179 12.95 18.11 5.90
N ASP A 180 12.38 18.03 7.10
CA ASP A 180 12.01 16.75 7.72
C ASP A 180 10.85 16.07 6.97
N LEU A 181 9.81 16.84 6.61
CA LEU A 181 8.66 16.36 5.85
C LEU A 181 9.07 15.95 4.43
N ARG A 182 10.06 16.64 3.83
CA ARG A 182 10.63 16.32 2.52
C ARG A 182 11.18 14.90 2.49
N LEU A 183 11.92 14.50 3.53
CA LEU A 183 12.47 13.15 3.64
C LEU A 183 11.36 12.10 3.63
N HIS A 184 10.27 12.32 4.36
CA HIS A 184 9.14 11.40 4.42
C HIS A 184 8.34 11.35 3.10
N CYS A 185 8.16 12.49 2.43
CA CYS A 185 7.57 12.53 1.10
C CYS A 185 8.43 11.77 0.06
N SER A 186 9.75 11.87 0.14
CA SER A 186 10.66 11.09 -0.71
C SER A 186 10.52 9.57 -0.49
N LYS A 187 10.32 9.14 0.77
CA LYS A 187 10.03 7.74 1.09
C LYS A 187 8.71 7.25 0.48
N PHE A 188 7.68 8.09 0.42
CA PHE A 188 6.44 7.77 -0.29
C PHE A 188 6.70 7.49 -1.77
N PHE A 189 7.36 8.41 -2.48
CA PHE A 189 7.63 8.26 -3.91
C PHE A 189 8.53 7.06 -4.22
N THR A 190 9.54 6.82 -3.39
CA THR A 190 10.41 5.64 -3.52
C THR A 190 9.60 4.35 -3.34
N SER A 191 8.73 4.31 -2.33
CA SER A 191 7.85 3.16 -2.09
C SER A 191 6.86 2.94 -3.22
N TYR A 192 6.32 4.00 -3.81
CA TYR A 192 5.44 3.92 -4.98
C TYR A 192 6.13 3.33 -6.21
N ALA A 193 7.36 3.77 -6.50
CA ALA A 193 8.13 3.27 -7.64
C ALA A 193 8.39 1.76 -7.54
N GLU A 194 8.77 1.30 -6.34
CA GLU A 194 8.98 -0.13 -6.06
C GLU A 194 7.67 -0.92 -6.04
N PHE A 195 6.62 -0.35 -5.46
CA PHE A 195 5.27 -0.91 -5.48
C PHE A 195 4.80 -1.17 -6.90
N SER A 196 4.86 -0.17 -7.77
CA SER A 196 4.37 -0.26 -9.16
C SER A 196 5.11 -1.34 -9.95
N ALA A 197 6.44 -1.44 -9.76
CA ALA A 197 7.25 -2.49 -10.38
C ALA A 197 6.86 -3.90 -9.88
N SER A 198 6.68 -4.06 -8.56
CA SER A 198 6.25 -5.34 -7.99
C SER A 198 4.81 -5.71 -8.38
N ALA A 199 3.91 -4.73 -8.43
CA ALA A 199 2.53 -4.93 -8.81
C ALA A 199 2.41 -5.39 -10.27
N ALA A 200 3.19 -4.81 -11.19
CA ALA A 200 3.26 -5.24 -12.58
C ALA A 200 3.64 -6.72 -12.73
N ALA A 201 4.59 -7.20 -11.92
CA ALA A 201 4.92 -8.62 -11.88
C ALA A 201 3.77 -9.44 -11.27
N ALA A 202 3.23 -9.02 -10.13
CA ALA A 202 2.22 -9.74 -9.38
C ALA A 202 0.90 -9.93 -10.15
N VAL A 203 0.39 -8.93 -10.87
CA VAL A 203 -0.90 -9.04 -11.58
C VAL A 203 -0.91 -10.14 -12.64
N THR A 204 0.25 -10.48 -13.21
CA THR A 204 0.36 -11.54 -14.23
C THR A 204 0.28 -12.95 -13.67
N ILE A 205 0.57 -13.13 -12.37
CA ILE A 205 0.71 -14.45 -11.73
C ILE A 205 -0.22 -14.67 -10.52
N CYS A 206 -0.73 -13.61 -9.89
CA CYS A 206 -1.54 -13.66 -8.66
C CYS A 206 -3.04 -13.57 -8.94
N LYS A 207 -3.63 -14.61 -9.53
CA LYS A 207 -5.06 -14.61 -9.92
C LYS A 207 -6.06 -14.43 -8.76
N PRO A 208 -5.89 -15.08 -7.58
CA PRO A 208 -6.92 -15.01 -6.52
C PRO A 208 -7.10 -13.61 -5.92
N ASN A 209 -6.04 -12.78 -5.92
CA ASN A 209 -6.02 -11.46 -5.30
C ASN A 209 -5.96 -10.33 -6.34
N VAL A 210 -6.30 -10.61 -7.60
CA VAL A 210 -6.09 -9.67 -8.70
C VAL A 210 -6.90 -8.38 -8.52
N TRP A 211 -8.12 -8.48 -7.98
CA TRP A 211 -8.95 -7.30 -7.67
C TRP A 211 -8.28 -6.35 -6.67
N THR A 212 -7.77 -6.91 -5.57
CA THR A 212 -7.08 -6.16 -4.52
C THR A 212 -5.81 -5.50 -5.07
N LEU A 213 -5.10 -6.19 -5.98
CA LEU A 213 -3.95 -5.61 -6.67
C LEU A 213 -4.35 -4.41 -7.53
N TYR A 214 -5.40 -4.54 -8.36
CA TYR A 214 -5.88 -3.43 -9.18
C TYR A 214 -6.31 -2.22 -8.33
N ALA A 215 -7.13 -2.45 -7.30
CA ALA A 215 -7.55 -1.41 -6.37
C ALA A 215 -6.35 -0.67 -5.75
N SER A 216 -5.35 -1.43 -5.28
CA SER A 216 -4.12 -0.85 -4.72
C SER A 216 -3.32 -0.05 -5.76
N VAL A 217 -3.19 -0.57 -6.98
CA VAL A 217 -2.48 0.11 -8.08
C VAL A 217 -3.17 1.43 -8.43
N PHE A 218 -4.48 1.42 -8.57
CA PHE A 218 -5.27 2.62 -8.83
C PHE A 218 -5.10 3.63 -7.71
N THR A 219 -5.37 3.23 -6.47
CA THR A 219 -5.41 4.14 -5.32
C THR A 219 -4.05 4.78 -5.04
N ILE A 220 -2.96 4.02 -5.04
CA ILE A 220 -1.62 4.57 -4.77
C ILE A 220 -1.13 5.41 -5.97
N SER A 221 -1.51 5.07 -7.20
CA SER A 221 -1.19 5.90 -8.37
C SER A 221 -1.95 7.22 -8.36
N MET A 222 -3.23 7.21 -7.98
CA MET A 222 -4.02 8.44 -7.83
C MET A 222 -3.46 9.34 -6.72
N ALA A 223 -3.07 8.76 -5.59
CA ALA A 223 -2.37 9.48 -4.52
C ALA A 223 -1.07 10.11 -5.03
N THR A 224 -0.31 9.37 -5.84
CA THR A 224 0.93 9.88 -6.45
C THR A 224 0.66 11.02 -7.42
N LEU A 225 -0.39 10.93 -8.24
CA LEU A 225 -0.78 12.00 -9.18
C LEU A 225 -1.15 13.28 -8.45
N VAL A 226 -1.96 13.18 -7.38
CA VAL A 226 -2.28 14.33 -6.50
C VAL A 226 -1.00 14.96 -5.95
N ALA A 227 -0.05 14.14 -5.49
CA ALA A 227 1.21 14.64 -4.96
C ALA A 227 2.06 15.36 -6.01
N LEU A 228 2.02 14.92 -7.27
CA LEU A 228 2.76 15.54 -8.38
C LEU A 228 2.13 16.84 -8.89
N GLU A 229 0.82 17.04 -8.68
CA GLU A 229 0.14 18.29 -9.00
C GLU A 229 0.61 19.45 -8.10
N GLU A 230 1.16 19.15 -6.91
CA GLU A 230 1.64 20.15 -5.96
C GLU A 230 3.09 20.59 -6.21
N PRO A 231 3.34 21.90 -6.47
CA PRO A 231 4.67 22.40 -6.80
C PRO A 231 5.73 22.13 -5.73
N CYS A 232 5.35 22.15 -4.45
CA CYS A 232 6.28 21.93 -3.32
C CYS A 232 6.84 20.50 -3.26
N LEU A 233 6.19 19.55 -3.96
CA LEU A 233 6.58 18.14 -4.01
C LEU A 233 7.23 17.74 -5.34
N SER A 234 7.16 18.60 -6.36
CA SER A 234 7.74 18.35 -7.69
C SER A 234 9.24 18.06 -7.65
N GLU A 235 10.00 18.78 -6.82
CA GLU A 235 11.46 18.57 -6.63
C GLU A 235 11.78 17.34 -5.75
N VAL A 236 10.80 16.85 -4.99
CA VAL A 236 10.95 15.73 -4.05
C VAL A 236 10.66 14.39 -4.73
N ALA A 237 9.82 14.42 -5.77
CA ALA A 237 9.48 13.25 -6.55
C ALA A 237 10.74 12.67 -7.20
N VAL A 238 10.97 11.36 -6.98
CA VAL A 238 12.01 10.61 -7.69
C VAL A 238 11.52 10.36 -9.12
N LEU A 239 11.50 11.42 -9.93
CA LEU A 239 10.79 11.53 -11.20
C LEU A 239 10.98 10.32 -12.14
N PRO A 240 12.20 9.78 -12.38
CA PRO A 240 12.35 8.63 -13.27
C PRO A 240 11.64 7.36 -12.76
N GLY A 241 11.66 7.12 -11.45
CA GLY A 241 11.01 5.96 -10.84
C GLY A 241 9.50 6.11 -10.80
N VAL A 242 9.02 7.32 -10.47
CA VAL A 242 7.60 7.64 -10.36
C VAL A 242 6.93 7.64 -11.74
N ALA A 243 7.53 8.28 -12.75
CA ALA A 243 7.01 8.30 -14.11
C ALA A 243 6.91 6.88 -14.70
N ARG A 244 7.95 6.07 -14.49
CA ARG A 244 7.91 4.64 -14.86
C ARG A 244 6.81 3.90 -14.11
N GLY A 245 6.63 4.17 -12.82
CA GLY A 245 5.56 3.57 -12.00
C GLY A 245 4.17 3.86 -12.55
N LEU A 246 3.90 5.12 -12.92
CA LEU A 246 2.62 5.53 -13.53
C LEU A 246 2.40 4.87 -14.89
N GLY A 247 3.45 4.77 -15.71
CA GLY A 247 3.39 4.03 -16.98
C GLY A 247 3.05 2.55 -16.79
N LEU A 248 3.66 1.89 -15.79
CA LEU A 248 3.33 0.51 -15.43
C LEU A 248 1.89 0.39 -14.91
N ALA A 249 1.42 1.36 -14.12
CA ALA A 249 0.04 1.36 -13.63
C ALA A 249 -0.97 1.43 -14.78
N VAL A 250 -0.72 2.26 -15.78
CA VAL A 250 -1.54 2.31 -17.02
C VAL A 250 -1.50 0.98 -17.77
N GLU A 251 -0.32 0.39 -17.93
CA GLU A 251 -0.15 -0.90 -18.64
C GLU A 251 -0.89 -2.04 -17.94
N ILE A 252 -0.81 -2.11 -16.61
CA ILE A 252 -1.55 -3.07 -15.77
C ILE A 252 -3.06 -3.00 -16.08
N PHE A 253 -3.59 -1.79 -16.27
CA PHE A 253 -5.01 -1.55 -16.51
C PHE A 253 -5.44 -1.64 -18.00
N ALA A 254 -4.54 -1.97 -18.94
CA ALA A 254 -4.86 -1.93 -20.36
C ALA A 254 -5.93 -2.94 -20.81
N ASN A 255 -6.03 -4.10 -20.13
CA ASN A 255 -6.92 -5.21 -20.55
C ASN A 255 -7.92 -5.63 -19.45
N VAL A 256 -8.26 -4.73 -18.53
CA VAL A 256 -9.06 -5.08 -17.34
C VAL A 256 -10.57 -4.94 -17.54
N ALA A 257 -11.00 -4.28 -18.61
CA ALA A 257 -12.42 -4.11 -18.92
C ALA A 257 -13.14 -5.45 -19.11
N ASP A 258 -12.43 -6.47 -19.59
CA ASP A 258 -12.93 -7.84 -19.74
C ASP A 258 -13.04 -8.58 -18.40
N VAL A 259 -12.33 -8.10 -17.36
CA VAL A 259 -12.34 -8.68 -16.01
C VAL A 259 -13.48 -8.08 -15.17
N SER A 260 -13.72 -6.78 -15.29
CA SER A 260 -14.80 -6.08 -14.58
C SER A 260 -15.04 -4.68 -15.13
N LEU A 261 -16.31 -4.28 -15.18
CA LEU A 261 -16.74 -2.95 -15.59
C LEU A 261 -16.09 -1.84 -14.72
N SER A 262 -16.05 -2.02 -13.40
CA SER A 262 -15.50 -0.99 -12.51
C SER A 262 -13.98 -0.86 -12.62
N LEU A 263 -13.24 -1.91 -13.00
CA LEU A 263 -11.82 -1.73 -13.36
C LEU A 263 -11.67 -1.03 -14.70
N GLY A 264 -12.59 -1.25 -15.64
CA GLY A 264 -12.66 -0.49 -16.87
C GLY A 264 -12.80 1.01 -16.60
N GLU A 265 -13.70 1.39 -15.68
CA GLU A 265 -13.86 2.78 -15.25
C GLU A 265 -12.60 3.33 -14.55
N MET A 266 -12.01 2.58 -13.62
CA MET A 266 -10.73 2.95 -12.99
C MET A 266 -9.60 3.13 -14.01
N SER A 267 -9.53 2.26 -15.03
CA SER A 267 -8.57 2.36 -16.13
C SER A 267 -8.71 3.68 -16.88
N VAL A 268 -9.94 4.06 -17.23
CA VAL A 268 -10.22 5.31 -17.94
C VAL A 268 -9.82 6.52 -17.10
N ILE A 269 -10.20 6.54 -15.82
CA ILE A 269 -9.87 7.64 -14.89
C ILE A 269 -8.35 7.78 -14.73
N LEU A 270 -7.65 6.67 -14.48
CA LEU A 270 -6.20 6.67 -14.30
C LEU A 270 -5.49 7.17 -15.56
N ASN A 271 -5.88 6.69 -16.74
CA ASN A 271 -5.30 7.11 -18.01
C ASN A 271 -5.48 8.61 -18.25
N ASP A 272 -6.68 9.13 -18.05
CA ASP A 272 -6.96 10.57 -18.24
C ASP A 272 -6.10 11.44 -17.30
N ARG A 273 -6.00 11.05 -16.02
CA ARG A 273 -5.20 11.79 -15.03
C ARG A 273 -3.69 11.70 -15.31
N VAL A 274 -3.18 10.57 -15.80
CA VAL A 274 -1.77 10.43 -16.22
C VAL A 274 -1.48 11.30 -17.46
N LEU A 275 -2.39 11.38 -18.41
CA LEU A 275 -2.23 12.22 -19.60
C LEU A 275 -2.26 13.73 -19.27
N GLN A 276 -3.11 14.13 -18.33
CA GLN A 276 -3.22 15.53 -17.89
C GLN A 276 -2.02 16.00 -17.07
N SER A 277 -1.35 15.11 -16.34
CA SER A 277 -0.31 15.46 -15.37
C SER A 277 1.06 15.80 -15.98
N ASN A 278 1.19 15.96 -17.31
CA ASN A 278 2.43 16.31 -18.02
C ASN A 278 3.65 15.42 -17.68
N VAL A 279 3.44 14.26 -17.02
CA VAL A 279 4.51 13.33 -16.64
C VAL A 279 5.22 12.74 -17.86
N SER A 280 4.62 12.83 -19.04
CA SER A 280 5.16 12.34 -20.33
C SER A 280 6.05 13.36 -21.07
N VAL A 281 6.24 14.58 -20.56
CA VAL A 281 6.97 15.67 -21.26
C VAL A 281 8.29 16.04 -20.55
N ILE A 282 8.73 15.28 -19.55
CA ILE A 282 9.99 15.52 -18.81
C ILE A 282 10.87 14.28 -18.79
#